data_AF-A0A1R3UUC9-F1
#
_entry.id   AF-A0A1R3UUC9-F1
#
_cell.length_a   1.000
_cell.length_b   1.000
_cell.length_c   1.000
_cell.angle_alpha   90.00
_cell.angle_beta   90.00
_cell.angle_gamma   90.00
#
_symmetry.space_group_name_H-M   'P 1'
#
loop_
_entity.id
_entity.type
_entity.pdbx_description
1 polymer ?
#
loop_
_entity_poly.entity_id
_entity_poly.type
_entity_poly.pdbx_seq_one_letter_code
_entity_poly.pdbx_strand_id
1 'polypeptide(L)'
;MDTTIKVPRSLRERISKRAKHRHVTMARAIEEALDEAEELEFWSDVRVYNESLTKEDRRARLDDRTLRDDLSDPGDDELTAEEAW
;
A
#
# COMPACT_ATOMS: atom_id res chain seq x y z
N MET A 1 22.37 11.57 -11.84
CA MET A 1 23.63 10.86 -11.54
C MET A 1 23.33 9.38 -11.67
N ASP A 2 24.10 8.65 -12.46
CA ASP A 2 24.01 7.20 -12.62
C ASP A 2 25.03 6.50 -11.71
N THR A 3 24.55 5.52 -10.93
CA THR A 3 25.38 4.75 -10.01
C THR A 3 25.37 3.29 -10.44
N THR A 4 26.54 2.65 -10.45
CA THR A 4 26.67 1.22 -10.78
C THR A 4 26.90 0.41 -9.52
N ILE A 5 26.06 -0.61 -9.30
CA ILE A 5 26.23 -1.58 -8.22
C ILE A 5 26.75 -2.91 -8.76
N LYS A 6 27.68 -3.54 -8.05
CA LYS A 6 28.11 -4.91 -8.36
C LYS A 6 27.15 -5.91 -7.73
N VAL A 7 26.60 -6.79 -8.56
CA VAL A 7 25.70 -7.86 -8.12
C VAL A 7 26.15 -9.21 -8.69
N PRO A 8 25.85 -10.33 -8.01
CA PRO A 8 26.05 -11.66 -8.58
C PRO A 8 25.35 -11.82 -9.93
N ARG A 9 25.96 -12.59 -10.83
CA ARG A 9 25.43 -12.79 -12.20
C ARG A 9 24.00 -13.32 -12.20
N SER A 10 23.69 -14.26 -11.29
CA SER A 10 22.35 -14.82 -11.11
C SER A 10 21.31 -13.75 -10.76
N LEU A 11 21.65 -12.80 -9.88
CA LEU A 11 20.77 -11.71 -9.50
C LEU A 11 20.52 -10.76 -10.68
N ARG A 12 21.58 -10.42 -11.43
CA ARG A 12 21.46 -9.59 -12.64
C ARG A 12 20.53 -10.23 -13.67
N GLU A 13 20.66 -11.54 -13.90
CA GLU A 13 19.79 -12.28 -14.84
C GLU A 13 18.34 -12.29 -14.37
N ARG A 14 18.11 -12.44 -13.06
CA ARG A 14 16.77 -12.38 -12.46
C ARG A 14 16.12 -11.00 -12.61
N ILE A 15 16.88 -9.92 -12.35
CA ILE A 15 16.43 -8.53 -12.56
C ILE A 15 16.13 -8.30 -14.04
N SER A 16 16.99 -8.77 -14.96
CA SER A 16 16.76 -8.66 -16.40
C SER A 16 15.48 -9.36 -16.84
N LYS A 17 15.20 -10.56 -16.32
CA LYS A 17 13.95 -11.29 -16.61
C LYS A 17 12.72 -10.51 -16.12
N ARG A 18 12.77 -9.97 -14.90
CA ARG A 18 11.70 -9.14 -14.32
C ARG A 18 11.47 -7.87 -15.15
N ALA A 19 12.54 -7.15 -15.49
CA ALA A 19 12.50 -5.95 -16.31
C ALA A 19 11.85 -6.21 -17.69
N LYS A 20 12.23 -7.31 -18.35
CA LYS A 20 11.63 -7.74 -19.62
C LYS A 20 10.13 -8.04 -19.50
N HIS A 21 9.74 -8.76 -18.45
CA HIS A 21 8.33 -9.11 -18.22
C HIS A 21 7.47 -7.88 -17.97
N ARG A 22 8.00 -6.87 -17.27
CA ARG A 22 7.30 -5.62 -16.98
C ARG A 22 7.51 -4.53 -18.03
N HIS A 23 8.27 -4.80 -19.09
CA HIS A 23 8.62 -3.81 -20.13
C HIS A 23 9.26 -2.53 -19.59
N VAL A 24 10.04 -2.63 -18.52
CA VAL A 24 10.73 -1.50 -17.89
C VAL A 24 12.26 -1.68 -17.94
N THR A 25 13.00 -0.63 -17.58
CA THR A 25 14.47 -0.71 -17.46
C THR A 25 14.86 -1.56 -16.25
N MET A 26 16.10 -2.08 -16.23
CA MET A 26 16.60 -2.81 -15.06
C MET A 26 16.65 -1.95 -13.79
N ALA A 27 16.97 -0.66 -13.92
CA ALA A 27 16.95 0.27 -12.81
C ALA A 27 15.53 0.42 -12.24
N ARG A 28 14.53 0.62 -13.11
CA ARG A 28 13.13 0.72 -12.70
C ARG A 28 12.60 -0.57 -12.08
N ALA A 29 13.00 -1.73 -12.62
CA ALA A 29 12.63 -3.01 -12.04
C ALA A 29 13.23 -3.25 -10.64
N ILE A 30 14.38 -2.64 -10.34
CA ILE A 30 14.98 -2.66 -8.99
C ILE A 30 14.20 -1.73 -8.08
N GLU A 31 13.91 -0.51 -8.52
CA GLU A 31 13.12 0.48 -7.77
C GLU A 31 11.76 -0.11 -7.36
N GLU A 32 10.99 -0.62 -8.32
CA GLU A 32 9.69 -1.26 -8.03
C GLU A 32 9.81 -2.47 -7.09
N ALA A 33 10.93 -3.20 -7.14
CA ALA A 33 11.14 -4.33 -6.24
C ALA A 33 11.48 -3.88 -4.81
N LEU A 34 12.09 -2.70 -4.65
CA LEU A 34 12.33 -2.10 -3.34
C LEU A 34 11.02 -1.54 -2.79
N ASP A 35 10.27 -0.79 -3.60
CA ASP A 35 8.96 -0.24 -3.23
C ASP A 35 8.01 -1.35 -2.74
N GLU A 36 7.93 -2.48 -3.46
CA GLU A 36 7.13 -3.64 -3.07
C GLU A 36 7.60 -4.27 -1.74
N ALA A 37 8.91 -4.31 -1.49
CA ALA A 37 9.45 -4.87 -0.25
C ALA A 37 9.17 -3.97 0.95
N GLU A 38 9.33 -2.65 0.77
CA GLU A 38 9.02 -1.63 1.77
C GLU A 38 7.52 -1.61 2.10
N GLU A 39 6.67 -1.71 1.08
CA GLU A 39 5.22 -1.78 1.28
C GLU A 39 4.83 -3.04 2.07
N LEU A 40 5.42 -4.20 1.75
CA LEU A 40 5.18 -5.44 2.50
C LEU A 40 5.64 -5.34 3.96
N GLU A 41 6.79 -4.71 4.21
CA GLU A 41 7.31 -4.47 5.56
C GLU A 41 6.36 -3.55 6.33
N PHE A 42 5.94 -2.44 5.72
CA PHE A 42 4.96 -1.52 6.30
C PHE A 42 3.66 -2.24 6.70
N TRP A 43 3.08 -3.03 5.81
CA TRP A 43 1.85 -3.76 6.11
C TRP A 43 2.04 -4.84 7.16
N SER A 44 3.21 -5.48 7.20
CA SER A 44 3.57 -6.43 8.26
C SER A 44 3.60 -5.73 9.63
N ASP A 45 4.22 -4.56 9.70
CA ASP A 45 4.32 -3.78 10.94
C ASP A 45 2.96 -3.27 11.41
N VAL A 46 2.13 -2.76 10.49
CA VAL A 46 0.75 -2.36 10.77
C VAL A 46 -0.04 -3.52 11.35
N ARG A 47 0.13 -4.73 10.81
CA ARG A 47 -0.54 -5.92 11.31
C ARG A 47 -0.08 -6.28 12.73
N VAL A 48 1.23 -6.35 12.97
CA VAL A 48 1.81 -6.66 14.29
C VAL A 48 1.35 -5.62 15.32
N TYR A 49 1.38 -4.35 14.95
CA TYR A 49 0.90 -3.27 15.79
C TYR A 49 -0.58 -3.46 16.17
N ASN A 50 -1.45 -3.72 15.19
CA ASN A 50 -2.88 -3.91 15.45
C ASN A 50 -3.20 -5.18 16.27
N GLU A 51 -2.42 -6.25 16.11
CA GLU A 51 -2.51 -7.46 16.91
C GLU A 51 -2.09 -7.20 18.37
N SER A 52 -1.13 -6.31 18.60
CA SER A 52 -0.66 -5.93 19.94
C SER A 52 -1.65 -5.06 20.73
N LEU A 53 -2.61 -4.43 20.05
CA LEU A 53 -3.60 -3.55 20.69
C LEU A 53 -4.64 -4.33 21.50
N THR A 54 -4.86 -3.89 22.73
CA THR A 54 -5.98 -4.39 23.54
C THR A 54 -7.32 -3.93 22.98
N LYS A 55 -8.41 -4.58 23.39
CA LYS A 55 -9.77 -4.17 23.01
C LYS A 55 -10.14 -2.76 23.50
N GLU A 56 -9.46 -2.27 24.53
CA GLU A 56 -9.68 -0.92 25.07
C GLU A 56 -8.94 0.12 24.24
N ASP A 57 -7.67 -0.13 23.90
CA ASP A 57 -6.87 0.74 23.03
C ASP A 57 -7.42 0.83 21.60
N ARG A 58 -7.98 -0.28 21.08
CA ARG A 58 -8.63 -0.28 19.76
C ARG A 58 -9.88 0.59 19.77
N ARG A 59 -10.63 0.59 20.86
CA ARG A 59 -11.88 1.36 21.01
C ARG A 59 -11.62 2.84 21.20
N ALA A 60 -10.58 3.20 21.94
CA ALA A 60 -10.14 4.58 22.07
C ALA A 60 -9.70 5.21 20.73
N ARG A 61 -9.19 4.41 19.78
CA ARG A 61 -8.83 4.87 18.42
C ARG A 61 -10.02 5.03 17.48
N LEU A 62 -11.08 4.24 17.65
CA LEU A 62 -12.30 4.36 16.85
C LEU A 62 -13.16 5.58 17.23
N ASP A 63 -12.96 6.13 18.43
CA ASP A 63 -13.66 7.31 18.93
C ASP A 63 -12.99 8.64 18.50
N ASP A 64 -11.96 8.55 17.64
CA ASP A 64 -11.38 9.74 16.99
C ASP A 64 -12.41 10.33 16.01
N ARG A 65 -12.88 11.54 16.32
CA ARG A 65 -13.91 12.26 15.53
C ARG A 65 -13.53 12.44 14.06
N THR A 66 -12.25 12.32 13.71
CA THR A 66 -11.75 12.42 12.32
C THR A 66 -11.88 11.12 11.52
N LEU A 67 -12.09 9.98 12.18
CA LEU A 67 -12.33 8.66 11.57
C LEU A 67 -13.80 8.24 11.60
N ARG A 68 -14.68 9.08 12.14
CA ARG A 68 -16.12 8.86 12.07
C ARG A 68 -16.56 9.10 10.64
N ASP A 69 -16.63 8.02 9.89
CA ASP A 69 -17.12 8.02 8.53
C ASP A 69 -18.63 8.32 8.53
N ASP A 70 -19.06 9.24 7.67
CA ASP A 70 -20.46 9.71 7.57
C ASP A 70 -21.27 8.87 6.57
N LEU A 71 -20.85 7.61 6.31
CA LEU A 71 -21.53 6.67 5.38
C LEU A 71 -22.96 6.30 5.78
N SER A 72 -23.42 6.79 6.92
CA SER A 72 -24.78 6.59 7.41
C SER A 72 -25.52 7.93 7.53
N ASP A 73 -25.01 8.99 6.89
CA ASP A 73 -25.71 10.24 6.72
C ASP A 73 -27.00 9.99 5.91
N PRO A 74 -28.18 10.18 6.53
CA PRO A 74 -29.45 10.06 5.81
C PRO A 74 -29.58 11.04 4.62
N GLY A 75 -28.75 12.08 4.56
CA GLY A 75 -28.66 13.00 3.42
C GLY A 75 -28.08 12.37 2.15
N ASP A 76 -27.24 11.33 2.27
CA ASP A 76 -26.69 10.61 1.11
C ASP A 76 -27.76 9.77 0.40
N ASP A 77 -28.72 9.22 1.15
CA ASP A 77 -29.87 8.48 0.60
C ASP A 77 -30.83 9.42 -0.18
N GLU A 78 -30.85 10.71 0.15
CA GLU A 78 -31.69 11.73 -0.49
C GLU A 78 -31.21 12.07 -1.92
N LEU A 79 -29.90 11.93 -2.19
CA LEU A 79 -29.30 12.16 -3.53
C LEU A 79 -29.70 11.10 -4.57
N THR A 80 -30.23 9.95 -4.15
CA THR A 80 -30.76 8.91 -5.05
C THR A 80 -32.21 9.11 -5.47
N ALA A 81 -32.95 10.03 -4.84
CA ALA A 81 -34.40 10.16 -5.03
C ALA A 81 -34.84 11.20 -6.08
N GLU A 82 -33.97 12.13 -6.48
CA GLU A 82 -34.29 13.15 -7.51
C GLU A 82 -33.50 12.92 -8.81
N GLU A 83 -34.12 12.13 -9.69
CA GLU A 83 -33.94 11.95 -11.16
C GLU A 83 -32.73 12.58 -11.88
N ALA A 84 -31.99 11.75 -12.63
CA ALA A 84 -31.43 12.16 -13.93
C ALA A 84 -31.20 10.95 -14.89
N TRP A 85 -32.27 10.48 -15.52
CA TRP A 85 -32.23 9.95 -16.89
C TRP A 85 -33.40 10.52 -17.69
#